data_AF-A0A4Q3ADP0-F1
#
_entry.id   AF-A0A4Q3ADP0-F1
#
_cell.length_a   1.000
_cell.length_b   1.000
_cell.length_c   1.000
_cell.angle_alpha   90.00
_cell.angle_beta   90.00
_cell.angle_gamma   90.00
#
_symmetry.space_group_name_H-M   'P 1'
#
loop_
_entity.id
_entity.type
_entity.pdbx_description
1 polymer ?
#
loop_
_entity_poly.entity_id
_entity_poly.type
_entity_poly.pdbx_seq_one_letter_code
_entity_poly.pdbx_strand_id
1 'polypeptide(L)'
;MWIRFLIVTTGLAYAVAQADELKIVRTPVVRASLTAGTTWQVESSQGGGPWTPSGVLVAGSATMASARLDGMPDTASYRLMRIDGGAT
;
A
#
# COMPACT_ATOMS: atom_id res chain seq x y z
N MET A 1 -10.49 -69.59 -17.06
CA MET A 1 -10.57 -68.91 -15.76
C MET A 1 -10.09 -67.48 -15.99
N TRP A 2 -10.95 -66.47 -15.83
CA TRP A 2 -10.64 -65.07 -16.15
C TRP A 2 -10.77 -64.24 -14.87
N ILE A 3 -9.75 -63.44 -14.55
CA ILE A 3 -9.74 -62.55 -13.38
C ILE A 3 -10.16 -61.15 -13.86
N ARG A 4 -11.17 -60.56 -13.21
CA ARG A 4 -11.54 -59.15 -13.39
C ARG A 4 -10.86 -58.32 -12.33
N PHE A 5 -10.00 -57.38 -12.75
CA PHE A 5 -9.48 -56.34 -11.87
C PHE A 5 -10.43 -55.15 -11.90
N LEU A 6 -10.99 -54.83 -10.74
CA LEU A 6 -11.71 -53.58 -10.50
C LEU A 6 -10.69 -52.54 -10.05
N ILE A 7 -10.45 -51.51 -10.88
CA ILE A 7 -9.71 -50.32 -10.45
C ILE A 7 -10.76 -49.35 -9.91
N VAL A 8 -10.79 -49.19 -8.58
CA VAL A 8 -11.58 -48.13 -7.93
C VAL A 8 -10.75 -46.86 -7.95
N THR A 9 -11.01 -45.98 -8.91
CA THR A 9 -10.49 -44.62 -8.90
C THR A 9 -11.28 -43.80 -7.88
N THR A 10 -10.82 -43.79 -6.62
CA THR A 10 -11.23 -42.74 -5.69
C THR A 10 -10.62 -41.43 -6.20
N GLY A 11 -11.41 -40.67 -6.97
CA GLY A 11 -11.05 -39.31 -7.37
C GLY A 11 -10.96 -38.45 -6.13
N LEU A 12 -9.74 -38.25 -5.62
CA LEU A 12 -9.46 -37.17 -4.69
C LEU A 12 -9.64 -35.87 -5.47
N ALA A 13 -10.82 -35.24 -5.32
CA ALA A 13 -11.02 -33.87 -5.77
C ALA A 13 -10.16 -32.97 -4.89
N TYR A 14 -8.97 -32.63 -5.37
CA TYR A 14 -8.16 -31.59 -4.74
C TYR A 14 -8.89 -30.26 -4.94
N ALA A 15 -9.56 -29.78 -3.90
CA ALA A 15 -10.08 -28.42 -3.88
C ALA A 15 -8.87 -27.48 -3.93
N VAL A 16 -8.58 -26.93 -5.10
CA VAL A 16 -7.58 -25.88 -5.23
C VAL A 16 -8.17 -24.64 -4.57
N ALA A 17 -7.62 -24.23 -3.43
CA ALA A 17 -7.96 -22.94 -2.84
C ALA A 17 -7.78 -21.86 -3.91
N GLN A 18 -8.75 -20.93 -4.02
CA GLN A 18 -8.58 -19.82 -4.95
C GLN A 18 -7.29 -19.07 -4.60
N ALA A 19 -6.39 -18.93 -5.57
CA ALA A 19 -5.18 -18.16 -5.39
C ALA A 19 -5.54 -16.68 -5.32
N ASP A 20 -5.02 -15.97 -4.32
CA ASP A 20 -5.11 -14.51 -4.28
C ASP A 20 -4.38 -13.90 -5.50
N GLU A 21 -4.96 -12.87 -6.10
CA GLU A 21 -4.33 -12.15 -7.20
C GLU A 21 -3.13 -11.36 -6.68
N LEU A 22 -1.92 -11.73 -7.10
CA LEU A 22 -0.73 -10.93 -6.87
C LEU A 22 -0.52 -9.95 -8.03
N LYS A 23 -0.63 -8.65 -7.75
CA LYS A 23 -0.39 -7.59 -8.74
C LYS A 23 0.84 -6.77 -8.40
N ILE A 24 1.73 -6.61 -9.37
CA ILE A 24 2.82 -5.63 -9.31
C ILE A 24 2.28 -4.30 -9.82
N VAL A 25 2.30 -3.29 -8.96
CA VAL A 25 1.86 -1.93 -9.27
C VAL A 25 2.96 -0.92 -8.94
N ARG A 26 2.89 0.26 -9.57
CA ARG A 26 3.71 1.39 -9.14
C ARG A 26 3.23 1.86 -7.77
N THR A 27 4.16 2.26 -6.92
CA THR A 27 3.85 2.77 -5.59
C THR A 27 4.45 4.15 -5.42
N PRO A 28 3.64 5.18 -5.13
CA PRO A 28 4.15 6.51 -4.84
C PRO A 28 5.08 6.50 -3.62
N VAL A 29 6.10 7.34 -3.68
CA VAL A 29 7.02 7.58 -2.56
C VAL A 29 7.15 9.08 -2.35
N VAL A 30 6.83 9.55 -1.15
CA VAL A 30 7.09 10.93 -0.74
C VAL A 30 8.43 10.99 -0.01
N ARG A 31 9.24 12.00 -0.30
CA ARG A 31 10.55 12.21 0.33
C ARG A 31 10.78 13.68 0.62
N ALA A 32 11.18 14.00 1.83
CA ALA A 32 11.52 15.37 2.22
C ALA A 32 12.45 15.38 3.44
N SER A 33 13.26 16.44 3.55
CA SER A 33 13.92 16.77 4.82
C SER A 33 12.92 17.47 5.72
N LEU A 34 12.64 16.88 6.89
CA LEU A 34 11.60 17.35 7.80
C LEU A 34 12.22 17.76 9.13
N THR A 35 11.83 18.92 9.63
CA THR A 35 12.33 19.48 10.89
C THR A 35 12.13 18.49 12.05
N ALA A 36 13.14 18.25 12.87
CA ALA A 36 13.01 17.37 14.04
C ALA A 36 11.90 17.83 14.99
N GLY A 37 11.16 16.88 15.56
CA GLY A 37 10.09 17.17 16.53
C GLY A 37 8.80 17.71 15.91
N THR A 38 8.67 17.65 14.59
CA THR A 38 7.47 18.08 13.86
C THR A 38 6.67 16.88 13.34
N THR A 39 5.39 17.08 13.05
CA THR A 39 4.48 16.05 12.54
C THR A 39 3.88 16.52 11.22
N TRP A 40 4.00 15.69 10.19
CA TRP A 40 3.53 16.00 8.85
C TRP A 40 2.47 14.99 8.44
N GLN A 41 1.44 15.47 7.77
CA GLN A 41 0.43 14.64 7.14
C GLN A 41 0.70 14.57 5.64
N VAL A 42 0.61 13.38 5.07
CA VAL A 42 0.58 13.23 3.62
C VAL A 42 -0.81 13.64 3.14
N GLU A 43 -0.85 14.55 2.18
CA GLU A 43 -2.05 14.94 1.47
C GLU A 43 -1.99 14.45 0.01
N SER A 44 -3.16 14.17 -0.56
CA SER A 44 -3.30 13.77 -1.96
C SER A 44 -4.23 14.71 -2.71
N SER A 45 -3.97 14.88 -4.01
CA SER A 45 -4.86 15.59 -4.94
C SER A 45 -5.05 14.75 -6.20
N GLN A 46 -6.29 14.60 -6.66
CA GLN A 46 -6.64 13.87 -7.88
C GLN A 46 -7.07 14.87 -8.97
N GLY A 47 -6.49 14.74 -10.17
CA GLY A 47 -6.89 15.55 -11.33
C GLY A 47 -6.73 17.07 -11.13
N GLY A 48 -5.84 17.51 -10.22
CA GLY A 48 -5.68 18.92 -9.86
C GLY A 48 -6.76 19.46 -8.92
N GLY A 49 -7.58 18.60 -8.31
CA GLY A 49 -8.57 18.95 -7.30
C GLY A 49 -7.96 19.39 -5.95
N PRO A 50 -8.80 19.65 -4.93
CA PRO A 50 -8.34 20.06 -3.62
C PRO A 50 -7.44 18.99 -2.98
N TRP A 51 -6.51 19.45 -2.13
CA TRP A 51 -5.68 18.58 -1.32
C TRP A 51 -6.49 18.01 -0.15
N THR A 52 -6.47 16.70 0.01
CA THR A 52 -7.18 16.01 1.08
C THR A 52 -6.21 15.19 1.95
N PRO A 53 -6.44 15.12 3.28
CA PRO A 53 -5.72 14.22 4.17
C PRO A 53 -5.76 12.76 3.69
N SER A 54 -4.59 12.11 3.61
CA SER A 54 -4.53 10.67 3.28
C SER A 54 -4.60 9.75 4.50
N GLY A 55 -4.52 10.31 5.72
CA GLY A 55 -4.42 9.54 6.98
C GLY A 55 -3.01 9.05 7.32
N VAL A 56 -2.03 9.25 6.44
CA VAL A 56 -0.62 8.90 6.71
C VAL A 56 0.09 10.05 7.41
N LEU A 57 0.73 9.76 8.54
CA LEU A 57 1.55 10.70 9.30
C LEU A 57 3.04 10.34 9.19
N VAL A 58 3.87 11.37 9.15
CA VAL A 58 5.33 11.27 9.06
C VAL A 58 5.94 12.14 10.15
N ALA A 59 6.75 11.54 11.01
CA ALA A 59 7.52 12.25 12.03
C ALA A 59 8.76 12.91 11.39
N GLY A 60 9.01 14.17 11.73
CA GLY A 60 10.23 14.85 11.34
C GLY A 60 11.40 14.49 12.25
N SER A 61 12.57 14.23 11.63
CA SER A 61 13.77 13.73 12.31
C SER A 61 15.04 14.54 12.01
N ALA A 62 14.91 15.72 11.37
CA ALA A 62 16.01 16.52 10.82
C ALA A 62 16.91 15.78 9.81
N THR A 63 16.42 14.67 9.27
CA THR A 63 17.04 13.92 8.18
C THR A 63 16.01 13.68 7.07
N MET A 64 16.45 13.10 5.95
CA MET A 64 15.55 12.76 4.86
C MET A 64 14.56 11.68 5.32
N ALA A 65 13.28 12.04 5.39
CA ALA A 65 12.20 11.10 5.58
C ALA A 65 11.75 10.55 4.22
N SER A 66 11.36 9.28 4.18
CA SER A 66 10.73 8.66 3.01
C SER A 66 9.56 7.79 3.44
N ALA A 67 8.40 7.95 2.80
CA ALA A 67 7.24 7.08 3.02
C ALA A 67 6.76 6.50 1.69
N ARG A 68 6.61 5.17 1.66
CA ARG A 68 5.99 4.42 0.56
C ARG A 68 4.49 4.37 0.83
N LEU A 69 3.70 4.75 -0.17
CA LEU A 69 2.25 4.89 -0.05
C LEU A 69 1.54 3.68 -0.69
N ASP A 70 1.66 2.52 -0.04
CA ASP A 70 1.04 1.28 -0.52
C ASP A 70 -0.49 1.39 -0.57
N GLY A 71 -1.09 0.89 -1.65
CA GLY A 71 -2.54 0.96 -1.88
C GLY A 71 -3.05 2.34 -2.34
N MET A 72 -2.18 3.34 -2.46
CA MET A 72 -2.57 4.68 -2.91
C MET A 72 -2.44 4.84 -4.44
N PRO A 73 -3.31 5.64 -5.10
CA PRO A 73 -3.32 5.78 -6.56
C PRO A 73 -2.03 6.38 -7.13
N ASP A 74 -1.39 5.72 -8.10
CA ASP A 74 -0.16 6.22 -8.73
C ASP A 74 -0.36 7.44 -9.65
N THR A 75 -1.62 7.79 -9.96
CA THR A 75 -2.01 8.95 -10.77
C THR A 75 -2.32 10.21 -9.94
N ALA A 76 -2.31 10.12 -8.62
CA ALA A 76 -2.52 11.26 -7.73
C ALA A 76 -1.22 12.05 -7.49
N SER A 77 -1.38 13.33 -7.17
CA SER A 77 -0.30 14.16 -6.65
C SER A 77 -0.23 14.02 -5.14
N TYR A 78 0.99 14.06 -4.56
CA TYR A 78 1.23 13.93 -3.13
C TYR A 78 2.07 15.07 -2.59
N ARG A 79 1.80 15.50 -1.36
CA ARG A 79 2.63 16.45 -0.62
C ARG A 79 2.66 16.14 0.87
N LEU A 80 3.64 16.69 1.57
CA LEU A 80 3.71 16.69 3.02
C LEU A 80 3.25 18.06 3.52
N MET A 81 2.22 18.07 4.38
CA MET A 81 1.69 19.26 5.03
C MET A 81 1.96 19.18 6.52
N ARG A 82 2.56 20.22 7.11
CA ARG A 82 2.87 20.25 8.54
C ARG A 82 1.56 20.39 9.33
N ILE A 83 1.38 19.58 10.37
CA ILE A 83 0.14 19.55 11.19
C ILE A 83 0.38 19.70 12.69
N ASP A 84 1.64 19.59 13.16
CA ASP A 84 1.97 20.08 14.49
C ASP A 84 1.78 21.60 14.50
N GLY A 85 0.88 22.05 15.37
CA GLY A 85 0.60 23.47 15.57
C GLY A 85 1.91 24.23 15.71
N GLY A 86 2.13 25.20 14.83
CA GLY A 86 3.34 25.99 14.83
C GLY A 86 3.60 26.50 16.25
N ALA A 87 4.81 26.25 16.75
CA ALA A 87 5.30 27.01 17.87
C ALA A 87 5.28 28.50 17.46
N THR A 88 4.38 29.24 18.11
CA THR A 88 4.27 30.71 18.24
C THR A 88 4.59 31.56 17.01
#